data_AF-A0A368NQ46-F1
#
_entry.id   AF-A0A368NQ46-F1
#
_cell.length_a   1.000
_cell.length_b   1.000
_cell.length_c   1.000
_cell.angle_alpha   90.00
_cell.angle_beta   90.00
_cell.angle_gamma   90.00
#
_symmetry.space_group_name_H-M   'P 1'
#
loop_
_entity.id
_entity.type
_entity.pdbx_description
1 polymer ?
#
loop_
_entity_poly.entity_id
_entity_poly.type
_entity_poly.pdbx_seq_one_letter_code
_entity_poly.pdbx_strand_id
1 'polypeptide(L)'
;MNVTDTETHFKPSVPALRFDWTEWLPYLEDQDIPDDQKRVLIETLWSIIVAFVDLGWQINSSQEISGSGLDLKSILNAMDTENGEEAA
;
A
#
# COMPACT_ATOMS: atom_id res chain seq x y z
N MET A 1 -31.66 4.98 -27.72
CA MET A 1 -30.87 3.79 -27.36
C MET A 1 -29.40 4.19 -27.39
N ASN A 2 -28.80 4.50 -26.24
CA ASN A 2 -27.42 4.08 -26.04
C ASN A 2 -27.14 3.90 -24.55
N VAL A 3 -26.64 2.70 -24.31
CA VAL A 3 -26.30 2.01 -23.07
C VAL A 3 -25.62 2.83 -21.98
N THR A 4 -26.08 2.57 -20.76
CA THR A 4 -25.45 2.77 -19.45
C THR A 4 -23.98 2.40 -19.45
N ASP A 5 -23.13 3.32 -18.98
CA ASP A 5 -21.86 2.97 -18.34
C ASP A 5 -21.93 3.45 -16.88
N THR A 6 -22.50 2.60 -16.04
CA THR A 6 -22.36 2.72 -14.59
C THR A 6 -20.97 2.17 -14.24
N GLU A 7 -19.95 3.03 -14.34
CA GLU A 7 -18.62 2.76 -13.80
C GLU A 7 -18.76 2.50 -12.30
N THR A 8 -18.85 1.22 -11.95
CA THR A 8 -18.90 0.78 -10.56
C THR A 8 -17.48 0.88 -10.04
N HIS A 9 -17.11 2.08 -9.56
CA HIS A 9 -15.84 2.33 -8.89
C HIS A 9 -15.72 1.36 -7.71
N PHE A 10 -14.94 0.28 -7.90
CA PHE A 10 -14.54 -0.63 -6.84
C PHE A 10 -13.66 0.18 -5.88
N LYS A 11 -14.27 0.75 -4.84
CA LYS A 11 -13.49 1.27 -3.71
C LYS A 11 -12.78 0.06 -3.10
N PRO A 12 -11.44 0.01 -3.08
CA PRO A 12 -10.76 -1.02 -2.33
C PRO A 12 -11.25 -0.92 -0.88
N SER A 13 -11.96 -1.95 -0.42
CA SER A 13 -12.39 -2.04 0.97
C SER A 13 -11.14 -2.23 1.79
N VAL A 14 -10.69 -1.15 2.45
CA VAL A 14 -9.61 -1.24 3.44
C VAL A 14 -10.03 -2.30 4.46
N PRO A 15 -9.21 -3.35 4.68
CA PRO A 15 -9.53 -4.35 5.69
C PRO A 15 -9.72 -3.67 7.04
N ALA A 16 -10.93 -3.74 7.60
CA ALA A 16 -11.20 -3.17 8.91
C ALA A 16 -10.57 -4.06 9.99
N LEU A 17 -9.47 -3.60 10.58
CA LEU A 17 -8.89 -4.25 11.74
C LEU A 17 -9.80 -4.01 12.95
N ARG A 18 -10.30 -5.10 13.55
CA ARG A 18 -11.03 -5.04 14.81
C ARG A 18 -10.03 -5.12 15.97
N PHE A 19 -10.29 -4.34 17.00
CA PHE A 19 -9.42 -4.24 18.16
C PHE A 19 -10.26 -4.35 19.43
N ASP A 20 -9.92 -5.32 20.27
CA ASP A 20 -10.42 -5.46 21.62
C ASP A 20 -9.22 -5.53 22.56
N TRP A 21 -9.08 -4.52 23.42
CA TRP A 21 -7.96 -4.42 24.36
C TRP A 21 -8.02 -5.50 25.45
N THR A 22 -9.21 -6.05 25.74
CA THR A 22 -9.35 -7.07 26.80
C THR A 22 -8.71 -8.39 26.44
N GLU A 23 -8.55 -8.70 25.14
CA GLU A 23 -7.79 -9.88 24.68
C GLU A 23 -6.30 -9.80 25.08
N TRP A 24 -5.80 -8.60 25.36
CA TRP A 24 -4.38 -8.35 25.65
C TRP A 24 -4.07 -8.25 27.15
N LEU A 25 -5.10 -8.14 27.99
CA LEU A 25 -4.97 -8.08 29.46
C LEU A 25 -4.18 -9.26 30.05
N PRO A 26 -4.40 -10.52 29.62
CA PRO A 26 -3.67 -11.67 30.17
C PRO A 26 -2.15 -11.56 30.03
N TYR A 27 -1.66 -10.85 29.01
CA TYR A 27 -0.22 -10.64 28.78
C TYR A 27 0.39 -9.56 29.69
N LEU A 28 -0.44 -8.84 30.44
CA LEU A 28 -0.06 -7.75 31.34
C LEU A 28 -0.37 -8.08 32.81
N GLU A 29 -0.73 -9.33 33.12
CA GLU A 29 -1.03 -9.77 34.49
C GLU A 29 0.18 -9.62 35.43
N ASP A 30 1.38 -9.93 34.93
CA ASP A 30 2.64 -9.81 35.70
C ASP A 30 3.10 -8.37 35.93
N GLN A 31 2.45 -7.39 35.29
CA GLN A 31 2.79 -5.97 35.43
C GLN A 31 2.03 -5.36 36.61
N ASP A 32 2.79 -4.79 37.56
CA ASP A 32 2.27 -4.04 38.72
C ASP A 32 1.83 -2.62 38.32
N ILE A 33 0.90 -2.55 37.36
CA ILE A 33 0.28 -1.31 36.89
C ILE A 33 -1.23 -1.43 36.96
N PRO A 34 -1.97 -0.34 37.23
CA PRO A 34 -3.43 -0.37 37.24
C PRO A 34 -4.00 -0.66 35.85
N ASP A 35 -5.18 -1.27 35.80
CA ASP A 35 -5.84 -1.67 34.55
C ASP A 35 -6.07 -0.50 33.58
N ASP A 36 -6.32 0.70 34.11
CA ASP A 36 -6.42 1.93 33.30
C ASP A 36 -5.12 2.21 32.54
N GLN A 37 -3.96 1.96 33.15
CA GLN A 37 -2.66 2.11 32.48
C GLN A 37 -2.36 0.95 31.53
N LYS A 38 -2.79 -0.29 31.86
CA LYS A 38 -2.70 -1.43 30.92
C LYS A 38 -3.45 -1.11 29.63
N ARG A 39 -4.66 -0.57 29.76
CA ARG A 39 -5.48 -0.16 28.64
C ARG A 39 -4.80 0.92 27.79
N VAL A 40 -4.32 1.99 28.42
CA VAL A 40 -3.60 3.07 27.71
C VAL A 40 -2.38 2.53 26.96
N LEU A 41 -1.62 1.62 27.58
CA LEU A 41 -0.47 0.97 26.94
C LEU A 41 -0.89 0.17 25.70
N ILE A 42 -1.91 -0.68 25.81
CA ILE A 42 -2.43 -1.51 24.71
C ILE A 42 -2.97 -0.62 23.57
N GLU A 43 -3.77 0.40 23.87
CA GLU A 43 -4.31 1.35 22.89
C GLU A 43 -3.19 2.13 22.18
N THR A 44 -2.13 2.51 22.91
CA THR A 44 -0.97 3.21 22.35
C THR A 44 -0.19 2.31 21.39
N LEU A 45 0.10 1.06 21.80
CA LEU A 45 0.76 0.06 20.96
C LEU A 45 -0.05 -0.21 19.69
N TRP A 46 -1.36 -0.38 19.81
CA TRP A 46 -2.24 -0.57 18.66
C TRP A 46 -2.22 0.61 17.69
N SER A 47 -2.27 1.85 18.21
CA SER A 47 -2.20 3.07 17.39
C SER A 47 -0.89 3.13 16.58
N ILE A 48 0.22 2.72 17.19
CA ILE A 48 1.51 2.63 16.50
C ILE A 48 1.46 1.56 15.39
N ILE A 49 0.94 0.37 15.67
CA ILE A 49 0.79 -0.70 14.67
C ILE A 49 -0.07 -0.24 13.49
N VAL A 50 -1.21 0.42 13.75
CA VAL A 50 -2.10 0.95 12.71
C VAL A 50 -1.38 2.00 11.86
N ALA A 51 -0.61 2.90 12.46
CA ALA A 51 0.17 3.89 11.72
C ALA A 51 1.20 3.23 10.79
N PHE A 52 1.86 2.15 11.24
CA PHE A 52 2.78 1.39 10.39
C PHE A 52 2.07 0.60 9.29
N VAL A 53 0.88 0.04 9.56
CA VAL A 53 0.09 -0.65 8.53
C VAL A 53 -0.41 0.34 7.47
N ASP A 54 -0.87 1.53 7.88
CA ASP A 54 -1.25 2.61 6.96
C ASP A 54 -0.05 3.06 6.11
N LEU A 55 1.10 3.28 6.74
CA LEU A 55 2.34 3.63 6.02
C LEU A 55 2.78 2.53 5.05
N GLY A 56 2.74 1.26 5.48
CA GLY A 56 3.09 0.11 4.64
C GLY A 56 2.15 -0.07 3.45
N TRP A 57 0.85 0.22 3.62
CA TRP A 57 -0.11 0.22 2.52
C TRP A 57 0.12 1.39 1.57
N GLN A 58 0.44 2.58 2.07
CA GLN A 58 0.79 3.75 1.25
C GLN A 58 2.05 3.52 0.39
N ILE A 59 3.03 2.76 0.90
CA ILE A 59 4.25 2.40 0.16
C ILE A 59 3.94 1.39 -0.96
N ASN A 60 3.02 0.44 -0.74
CA ASN A 60 2.66 -0.57 -1.75
C ASN A 60 1.59 -0.08 -2.75
N SER A 61 0.77 0.92 -2.39
CA SER A 61 -0.26 1.47 -3.27
C SER A 61 0.27 2.48 -4.29
N SER A 62 1.54 2.87 -4.18
CA SER A 62 2.22 3.72 -5.16
C SER A 62 3.34 2.95 -5.84
N GLN A 63 2.98 1.92 -6.62
CA GLN A 63 3.59 1.60 -7.91
C GLN A 63 3.11 0.23 -8.39
N GLU A 64 1.87 0.16 -8.88
CA GLU A 64 1.78 -0.38 -10.24
C GLU A 64 2.61 0.58 -11.11
N ILE A 65 3.90 0.29 -11.25
CA ILE A 65 4.63 0.66 -12.45
C ILE A 65 3.89 -0.11 -13.53
N SER A 66 2.81 0.47 -14.05
CA SER A 66 2.19 -0.03 -15.25
C SER A 66 3.35 -0.21 -16.21
N GLY A 67 3.61 -1.46 -16.61
CA GLY A 67 4.72 -1.86 -17.48
C GLY A 67 4.57 -1.33 -18.89
N SER A 68 4.07 -0.10 -19.04
CA SER A 68 3.86 0.66 -20.25
C SER A 68 4.63 1.99 -20.11
N GLY A 69 5.94 1.89 -19.93
CA GLY A 69 6.77 3.07 -19.81
C GLY A 69 8.21 2.74 -20.15
N LEU A 70 8.51 2.84 -21.45
CA LEU A 70 9.82 2.66 -22.10
C LEU A 70 10.12 1.23 -22.54
N ASP A 71 9.72 0.91 -23.78
CA ASP A 71 10.31 -0.21 -24.51
C ASP A 71 11.73 0.17 -24.94
N LEU A 72 12.70 -0.09 -24.05
CA LEU A 72 14.13 0.18 -24.26
C LEU A 72 14.67 -0.47 -25.54
N LYS A 73 14.03 -1.55 -26.01
CA LYS A 73 14.41 -2.23 -27.25
C LYS A 73 14.08 -1.39 -28.49
N SER A 74 12.93 -0.71 -28.50
CA SER A 74 12.59 0.25 -29.56
C SER A 74 13.57 1.42 -29.60
N ILE A 75 13.98 1.91 -28.42
CA ILE A 75 14.91 3.03 -28.28
C ILE A 75 16.32 2.64 -28.75
N LEU A 76 16.78 1.42 -28.42
CA LEU A 76 18.08 0.92 -28.86
C LEU A 76 18.13 0.69 -30.37
N ASN A 77 17.10 0.08 -30.96
CA ASN A 77 17.03 -0.13 -32.41
C ASN A 77 16.98 1.18 -33.21
N ALA A 78 16.33 2.22 -32.67
CA ALA A 78 16.28 3.52 -33.31
C ALA A 78 17.69 4.16 -33.40
N MET A 79 18.52 4.00 -32.38
CA MET A 79 19.90 4.51 -32.37
C MET A 79 20.83 3.79 -33.35
N ASP A 80 20.56 2.53 -33.68
CA ASP A 80 21.32 1.79 -34.70
C ASP A 80 20.98 2.23 -36.14
N THR A 81 19.87 2.94 -36.36
CA THR A 81 19.40 3.29 -37.72
C THR A 81 19.90 4.66 -38.22
N GLU A 82 20.79 5.33 -37.48
CA GLU A 82 21.32 6.66 -37.87
C GLU A 82 22.73 6.59 -38.48
N ASN A 83 23.32 5.40 -38.62
CA ASN A 83 24.67 5.21 -39.15
C ASN A 83 24.67 4.32 -40.41
N GLY A 84 23.88 4.69 -41.41
CA GLY A 84 23.91 4.01 -42.69
C GLY A 84 23.14 4.77 -43.76
N GLU A 85 23.90 5.34 -44.71
CA GLU A 85 23.49 5.57 -46.10
C GLU A 85 22.87 6.92 -46.45
N GLU A 86 23.73 7.86 -46.90
CA GLU A 86 23.50 8.46 -48.22
C GLU A 86 24.85 8.67 -48.92
N ALA A 87 25.02 7.89 -49.99
CA ALA A 87 26.04 8.03 -51.00
C ALA A 87 25.64 9.11 -52.02
N ALA A 88 26.58 9.99 -52.37
CA ALA A 88 26.72 10.57 -53.71
C ALA A 88 28.15 11.11 -53.89
#